data_AF-A0A522ACD8-F1
#
_entry.id   AF-A0A522ACD8-F1
#
_cell.length_a   1.000
_cell.length_b   1.000
_cell.length_c   1.000
_cell.angle_alpha   90.00
_cell.angle_beta   90.00
_cell.angle_gamma   90.00
#
_symmetry.space_group_name_H-M   'P 1'
#
loop_
_entity.id
_entity.type
_entity.pdbx_description
1 polymer ?
#
loop_
_entity_poly.entity_id
_entity_poly.type
_entity_poly.pdbx_seq_one_letter_code
_entity_poly.pdbx_strand_id
1 'polypeptide(L)' 'MPYRFYYLDQSDKIIDFTEGEYSDEAEAVAIAEMQLATTPHHAVEVWQLGKMIYRGSVTTAHR' A
#
# COMPACT_ATOMS: atom_id res chain seq x y z
N MET A 1 14.19 3.75 -7.34
CA MET A 1 13.24 4.90 -7.35
C MET A 1 12.30 4.70 -6.18
N PRO A 2 11.95 5.75 -5.42
CA PRO A 2 11.16 5.58 -4.20
C PRO A 2 9.72 5.20 -4.53
N TYR A 3 9.21 4.23 -3.80
CA TYR A 3 7.79 3.87 -3.76
C TYR A 3 7.17 4.49 -2.52
N ARG A 4 5.93 4.96 -2.65
CA ARG A 4 5.16 5.56 -1.56
C ARG A 4 3.98 4.66 -1.23
N PHE A 5 3.81 4.40 0.05
CA PHE A 5 2.74 3.58 0.61
C PHE A 5 1.84 4.50 1.40
N TYR A 6 0.58 4.60 1.00
CA TYR A 6 -0.43 5.36 1.73
C TYR A 6 -1.37 4.38 2.41
N TYR A 7 -1.50 4.52 3.73
CA TYR A 7 -2.42 3.73 4.53
C TYR A 7 -3.70 4.54 4.73
N LEU A 8 -4.83 3.94 4.42
CA LEU A 8 -6.13 4.61 4.33
C LEU A 8 -7.09 4.06 5.39
N ASP A 9 -7.94 4.92 5.95
CA ASP A 9 -9.09 4.51 6.76
C ASP A 9 -10.30 4.10 5.90
N GLN A 10 -11.41 3.74 6.55
CA GLN A 10 -12.66 3.35 5.87
C GLN A 10 -13.32 4.47 5.06
N SER A 11 -12.88 5.72 5.24
CA SER A 11 -13.35 6.88 4.49
C SER A 11 -12.39 7.27 3.36
N ASP A 12 -11.44 6.40 3.01
CA ASP A 12 -10.36 6.66 2.05
C ASP A 12 -9.51 7.89 2.39
N LYS A 13 -9.40 8.22 3.69
CA LYS A 13 -8.48 9.26 4.16
C LYS A 13 -7.15 8.63 4.53
N ILE A 14 -6.07 9.29 4.12
CA ILE A 14 -4.71 8.90 4.49
C ILE A 14 -4.55 9.09 5.99
N ILE A 15 -4.25 8.00 6.70
CA ILE A 15 -3.95 8.00 8.13
C ILE A 15 -2.45 7.90 8.40
N ASP A 16 -1.70 7.33 7.46
CA ASP A 16 -0.23 7.23 7.54
C ASP A 16 0.38 7.12 6.14
N PHE A 17 1.68 7.40 6.02
CA PHE A 17 2.44 7.14 4.80
C PHE A 17 3.87 6.70 5.11
N THR A 18 4.40 5.81 4.27
CA THR A 18 5.81 5.41 4.31
C THR A 18 6.42 5.44 2.93
N GLU A 19 7.66 5.90 2.82
CA GLU A 19 8.45 5.81 1.59
C GLU A 19 9.51 4.71 1.74
N GLY A 20 9.73 3.95 0.67
CA GLY A 20 10.77 2.92 0.65
C GLY A 20 11.41 2.81 -0.72
N GLU A 21 12.70 2.44 -0.72
CA GLU A 21 13.42 2.07 -1.93
C GLU A 21 13.35 0.56 -2.10
N TYR A 22 12.74 0.12 -3.20
CA TYR A 22 12.61 -1.28 -3.56
C TYR A 22 13.23 -1.52 -4.92
N SER A 23 13.65 -2.75 -5.17
CA SER A 23 14.35 -3.18 -6.37
C SER A 23 13.44 -3.10 -7.60
N ASP A 24 12.16 -3.45 -7.43
CA ASP A 24 11.16 -3.45 -8.49
C ASP A 24 9.72 -3.27 -7.95
N GLU A 25 8.74 -3.22 -8.87
CA GLU A 25 7.33 -3.05 -8.54
C GLU A 25 6.75 -4.27 -7.82
N ALA A 26 7.19 -5.48 -8.16
CA ALA A 26 6.69 -6.70 -7.56
C ALA A 26 7.09 -6.79 -6.08
N GLU A 27 8.31 -6.40 -5.73
CA GLU A 27 8.78 -6.30 -4.35
C GLU A 27 7.95 -5.29 -3.55
N ALA A 28 7.71 -4.10 -4.10
CA ALA A 28 6.90 -3.07 -3.45
C ALA A 28 5.45 -3.54 -3.20
N VAL A 29 4.84 -4.24 -4.16
CA VAL A 29 3.49 -4.81 -4.01
C VAL A 29 3.45 -5.90 -2.96
N ALA A 30 4.42 -6.82 -2.94
CA ALA A 30 4.49 -7.89 -1.94
C ALA A 30 4.60 -7.33 -0.51
N ILE A 31 5.35 -6.24 -0.32
CA ILE A 31 5.41 -5.55 0.98
C ILE A 31 4.07 -4.90 1.33
N ALA A 32 3.37 -4.29 0.37
CA ALA A 32 2.04 -3.73 0.60
C ALA A 32 1.03 -4.80 1.04
N GLU A 33 1.06 -5.98 0.40
CA GLU A 33 0.25 -7.14 0.80
C GLU A 33 0.57 -7.63 2.21
N MET A 34 1.86 -7.69 2.58
CA MET A 34 2.26 -8.02 3.94
C MET A 34 1.77 -6.99 4.97
N GLN A 35 1.80 -5.70 4.62
CA GLN A 35 1.36 -4.62 5.51
C GLN A 35 -0.16 -4.67 5.74
N LEU A 36 -0.96 -5.01 4.72
CA LEU A 36 -2.41 -5.23 4.84
C LEU A 36 -2.78 -6.24 5.93
N ALA A 37 -1.94 -7.25 6.15
CA ALA A 37 -2.19 -8.30 7.12
C ALA A 37 -1.76 -7.93 8.56
N THR A 38 -0.90 -6.92 8.73
CA THR A 38 -0.18 -6.68 10.00
C THR A 38 -0.49 -5.32 10.64
N THR A 39 -0.96 -4.34 9.86
CA THR A 39 -1.19 -2.97 10.32
C THR A 39 -2.70 -2.64 10.28
N PRO A 40 -3.28 -2.02 11.33
CA PRO A 40 -4.70 -1.68 11.36
C PRO A 40 -5.03 -0.51 10.43
N HIS A 41 -5.35 -0.80 9.17
CA HIS A 41 -5.85 0.14 8.16
C HIS A 41 -6.92 -0.53 7.28
N HIS A 42 -7.66 0.25 6.49
CA HIS A 42 -8.69 -0.27 5.57
C HIS A 42 -8.13 -0.65 4.21
N ALA A 43 -7.19 0.16 3.70
CA ALA A 43 -6.54 -0.06 2.43
C ALA A 43 -5.10 0.46 2.46
N VAL A 44 -4.28 -0.08 1.56
CA VAL A 44 -2.95 0.43 1.26
C VAL A 44 -2.87 0.72 -0.24
N GLU A 45 -2.30 1.86 -0.59
CA GLU A 45 -1.97 2.21 -1.97
C GLU A 45 -0.47 2.32 -2.16
N VAL A 46 0.04 1.77 -3.26
CA VAL A 46 1.44 1.92 -3.66
C VAL A 46 1.51 2.84 -4.87
N TRP A 47 2.38 3.84 -4.78
CA TRP A 47 2.59 4.85 -5.80
C TRP A 47 4.06 4.93 -6.20
N GLN A 48 4.29 5.08 -7.51
CA GLN A 48 5.61 5.33 -8.08
C GLN A 48 5.51 6.42 -9.15
N LEU A 49 6.37 7.44 -9.07
CA LEU A 49 6.43 8.55 -10.04
C LEU A 49 5.06 9.23 -10.34
N GLY A 50 4.18 9.32 -9.33
CA GLY A 50 2.86 9.93 -9.48
C GLY A 50 1.81 9.03 -10.13
N LYS A 51 2.11 7.74 -10.33
CA LYS A 51 1.15 6.71 -10.76
C LYS A 51 0.87 5.74 -9.61
N MET A 52 -0.40 5.44 -9.38
CA MET A 52 -0.80 4.33 -8.50
C MET A 52 -0.55 3.01 -9.25
N ILE A 53 0.25 2.14 -8.66
CA ILE A 53 0.59 0.83 -9.24
C ILE A 53 -0.20 -0.29 -8.58
N TYR A 54 -0.58 -0.11 -7.32
CA TYR A 54 -1.37 -1.10 -6.58
C TYR A 54 -2.28 -0.42 -5.56
N ARG A 55 -3.45 -1.03 -5.35
CA ARG A 55 -4.33 -0.75 -4.22
C ARG A 55 -4.88 -2.08 -3.72
N GLY A 56 -4.65 -2.37 -2.45
CA GLY A 56 -5.26 -3.51 -1.77
C GLY A 56 -6.11 -3.05 -0.60
N SER A 57 -7.17 -3.79 -0.29
CA SER A 57 -8.05 -3.52 0.84
C SER A 57 -8.29 -4.80 1.63
N VAL A 58 -8.55 -4.66 2.93
CA VAL A 58 -8.81 -5.80 3.83
C VAL A 58 -10.08 -6.58 3.40
N THR A 59 -10.99 -5.93 2.68
CA THR A 59 -12.17 -6.59 2.08
C THR A 59 -11.84 -7.53 0.93
N THR A 60 -10.69 -7.35 0.28
CA THR A 60 -10.28 -8.13 -0.90
C THR A 60 -9.29 -9.24 -0.53
N ALA A 61 -8.60 -9.13 0.62
CA ALA A 61 -7.57 -10.08 1.07
C ALA A 61 -8.12 -11.43 1.59
N HIS A 62 -9.44 -11.60 1.72
CA HIS A 62 -10.08 -12.80 2.30
C HIS A 62 -11.00 -13.57 1.34
N ARG A 63 -10.74 -13.54 0.02
CA ARG A 63 -11.55 -14.29 -0.95
C ARG A 63 -10.75 -15.28 -1.78
#